data_AF-A0A9D2JN88-F1
#
_entry.id   AF-A0A9D2JN88-F1
#
_cell.length_a   1.000
_cell.length_b   1.000
_cell.length_c   1.000
_cell.angle_alpha   90.00
_cell.angle_beta   90.00
_cell.angle_gamma   90.00
#
_symmetry.space_group_name_H-M   'P 1'
#
loop_
_entity.id
_entity.type
_entity.pdbx_description
1 polymer ?
#
loop_
_entity_poly.entity_id
_entity_poly.type
_entity_poly.pdbx_seq_one_letter_code
_entity_poly.pdbx_strand_id
1 'polypeptide(L)'
;MMKFLQKLGKSLMLPVAVLPICGLLMGIGYFLCPSTMQGGTVEGLAQIIGFLLVKAGGALIDNMQILFVIGVAVGMADEPDGTPALAGLASWLMVQQLLSTGVVSTIMPNVVEGTTEYLAFSKISNPFIGILCGLIGAFSYNRFKNMQLPDFLAFFSGKRFVAMAAAVISIVASVVLLFVWPLVFGGLVALGKGIEGMGAFGAGLYAFFNRLLIPIGMHHALNNVFWFDTIGLGDLTNFWAGKTSADVSWSLGMYMSGFFPCMMFGVPAAAAAMIATAKNKKAAAGLLISTAVCAFVCGVTEPFEFSFMFVAFPLYVVYAALYGIFTVITYYTGFRAGFSFSAGATDLLFSSQLPAANNIWMIIPLAIGAAIVFFVVFYALIKAFDFKTPGREDEDENTDAEKKIVLANNNFTQVAAGVLAAVGGKENVKNVEYCATRLRFEIKDYTAVDEKAVKAAGAAGVVRPSKNACQVIIGTKVQFVYDELKKML
;
A
#
# COMPACT_ATOMS: atom_id res chain seq x y z
N MET A 1 7.05 -12.47 14.75
CA MET A 1 6.77 -12.42 13.31
C MET A 1 5.43 -11.76 12.98
N MET A 2 4.27 -12.35 13.35
CA MET A 2 2.95 -11.83 12.95
C MET A 2 2.68 -10.38 13.38
N LYS A 3 3.00 -9.99 14.62
CA LYS A 3 2.83 -8.60 15.09
C LYS A 3 3.63 -7.58 14.25
N PHE A 4 4.85 -7.94 13.85
CA PHE A 4 5.68 -7.09 12.99
C PHE A 4 5.06 -6.93 11.60
N LEU A 5 4.64 -8.04 10.96
CA LEU A 5 4.00 -8.00 9.65
C LEU A 5 2.68 -7.22 9.65
N GLN A 6 1.89 -7.33 10.72
CA GLN A 6 0.68 -6.53 10.92
C GLN A 6 1.01 -5.05 11.10
N LYS A 7 2.03 -4.70 11.89
CA LYS A 7 2.48 -3.30 12.07
C LYS A 7 3.00 -2.73 10.74
N LEU A 8 3.78 -3.51 10.00
CA LEU A 8 4.27 -3.15 8.66
C LEU A 8 3.10 -2.89 7.72
N GLY A 9 2.14 -3.82 7.61
CA GLY A 9 0.96 -3.64 6.78
C GLY A 9 0.17 -2.37 7.08
N LYS A 10 0.00 -2.03 8.38
CA LYS A 10 -0.62 -0.76 8.79
C LYS A 10 0.23 0.45 8.38
N SER A 11 1.55 0.38 8.53
CA SER A 11 2.46 1.46 8.13
C SER A 11 2.44 1.74 6.62
N LEU A 12 2.18 0.72 5.80
CA LEU A 12 2.04 0.85 4.34
C LEU A 12 0.73 1.53 3.92
N MET A 13 -0.29 1.59 4.78
CA MET A 13 -1.56 2.26 4.45
C MET A 13 -1.41 3.79 4.37
N LEU A 14 -0.54 4.37 5.20
CA LEU A 14 -0.31 5.81 5.25
C LEU A 14 0.16 6.40 3.89
N PRO A 15 1.22 5.88 3.25
CA PRO A 15 1.66 6.38 1.94
C PRO A 15 0.65 6.08 0.82
N VAL A 16 -0.11 4.98 0.94
CA VAL A 16 -1.11 4.61 -0.07
C VAL A 16 -2.33 5.53 -0.04
N ALA A 17 -2.66 6.11 1.11
CA ALA A 17 -3.86 6.93 1.27
C ALA A 17 -3.93 8.15 0.33
N VAL A 18 -2.80 8.62 -0.19
CA VAL A 18 -2.74 9.78 -1.11
C VAL A 18 -2.78 9.38 -2.59
N LEU A 19 -2.59 8.11 -2.94
CA LEU A 19 -2.59 7.66 -4.33
C LEU A 19 -3.94 7.80 -5.07
N PRO A 20 -5.12 7.71 -4.41
CA PRO A 20 -6.40 7.83 -5.12
C PRO A 20 -6.60 9.22 -5.76
N ILE A 21 -6.18 10.29 -5.08
CA ILE A 21 -6.26 11.63 -5.67
C ILE A 21 -5.32 11.77 -6.86
N CYS A 22 -4.15 11.12 -6.84
CA CYS A 22 -3.25 11.07 -7.98
C CYS A 22 -3.90 10.42 -9.19
N GLY A 23 -4.53 9.25 -9.01
CA GLY A 23 -5.24 8.56 -10.09
C GLY A 23 -6.37 9.40 -10.70
N LEU A 24 -7.15 10.11 -9.87
CA LEU A 24 -8.18 11.03 -10.35
C LEU A 24 -7.61 12.21 -11.12
N LEU A 25 -6.60 12.89 -10.58
CA LEU A 25 -5.97 14.03 -11.22
C LEU A 25 -5.33 13.65 -12.55
N MET A 26 -4.58 12.54 -12.59
CA MET A 26 -3.96 12.04 -13.80
C MET A 26 -5.00 11.60 -14.82
N GLY A 27 -6.03 10.84 -14.42
CA GLY A 27 -7.10 10.44 -15.32
C GLY A 27 -7.77 11.64 -16.01
N ILE A 28 -8.27 12.61 -15.24
CA ILE A 28 -8.87 13.83 -15.80
C ILE A 28 -7.84 14.61 -16.62
N GLY A 29 -6.59 14.66 -16.17
CA GLY A 29 -5.50 15.33 -16.86
C GLY A 29 -5.24 14.77 -18.25
N TYR A 30 -5.17 13.44 -18.37
CA TYR A 30 -4.96 12.75 -19.65
C TYR A 30 -6.16 12.89 -20.59
N PHE A 31 -7.38 12.92 -20.06
CA PHE A 31 -8.57 13.22 -20.85
C PHE A 31 -8.51 14.60 -21.50
N LEU A 32 -8.13 15.61 -20.71
CA LEU A 32 -8.06 16.99 -21.17
C LEU A 32 -6.81 17.26 -22.02
N CYS A 33 -5.74 16.49 -21.83
CA CYS A 33 -4.46 16.65 -22.51
C CYS A 33 -3.89 15.31 -23.01
N PRO A 34 -4.45 14.71 -24.07
CA PRO A 34 -3.92 13.47 -24.65
C PRO A 34 -2.44 13.56 -25.06
N SER A 35 -1.99 14.78 -25.43
CA SER A 35 -0.61 15.09 -25.82
C SER A 35 0.44 14.76 -24.76
N THR A 36 0.07 14.68 -23.47
CA THR A 36 1.02 14.31 -22.41
C THR A 36 1.60 12.90 -22.54
N MET A 37 0.85 11.97 -23.13
CA MET A 37 1.29 10.58 -23.32
C MET A 37 1.53 10.24 -24.80
N GLN A 38 0.75 10.82 -25.72
CA GLN A 38 0.84 10.56 -27.15
C GLN A 38 1.94 11.39 -27.84
N GLY A 39 2.49 12.40 -27.14
CA GLY A 39 3.35 13.42 -27.74
C GLY A 39 2.55 14.49 -28.51
N GLY A 40 3.25 15.52 -29.00
CA GLY A 40 2.65 16.69 -29.64
C GLY A 40 2.68 17.94 -28.77
N THR A 41 2.20 19.05 -29.32
CA THR A 41 2.21 20.36 -28.63
C THR A 41 1.01 20.48 -27.68
N VAL A 42 1.25 20.94 -26.46
CA VAL A 42 0.18 21.27 -25.50
C VAL A 42 -0.38 22.65 -25.85
N GLU A 43 -1.55 22.68 -26.48
CA GLU A 43 -2.18 23.91 -26.97
C GLU A 43 -3.62 24.06 -26.50
N GLY A 44 -4.02 25.30 -26.23
CA GLY A 44 -5.36 25.64 -25.76
C GLY A 44 -5.57 25.40 -24.26
N LEU A 45 -6.57 26.09 -23.69
CA LEU A 45 -6.81 26.12 -22.24
C LEU A 45 -7.08 24.73 -21.66
N ALA A 46 -7.83 23.89 -22.37
CA ALA A 46 -8.14 22.53 -21.92
C ALA A 46 -6.89 21.66 -21.75
N GLN A 47 -5.99 21.63 -22.76
CA GLN A 47 -4.77 20.84 -22.67
C GLN A 47 -3.78 21.40 -21.64
N ILE A 48 -3.73 22.73 -21.47
CA ILE A 48 -2.89 23.34 -20.42
C ILE A 48 -3.38 22.90 -19.03
N ILE A 49 -4.68 22.95 -18.78
CA ILE A 49 -5.27 22.46 -17.53
C ILE A 49 -4.98 20.96 -17.37
N GLY A 50 -5.21 20.16 -18.42
CA GLY A 50 -4.96 18.73 -18.38
C GLY A 50 -3.50 18.39 -18.05
N PHE A 51 -2.56 19.07 -18.70
CA PHE A 51 -1.12 18.93 -18.45
C PHE A 51 -0.78 19.24 -16.98
N LEU A 52 -1.31 20.32 -16.43
CA LEU A 52 -1.12 20.67 -15.02
C LEU A 52 -1.65 19.58 -14.07
N LEU A 53 -2.84 19.01 -14.35
CA LEU A 53 -3.40 17.93 -13.54
C LEU A 53 -2.56 16.65 -13.62
N VAL A 54 -2.06 16.29 -14.81
CA VAL A 54 -1.12 15.16 -14.97
C VAL A 54 0.13 15.38 -14.12
N LYS A 55 0.74 16.58 -14.20
CA LYS A 55 1.93 16.90 -13.40
C LYS A 55 1.65 16.94 -11.90
N ALA A 56 0.48 17.42 -11.49
CA ALA A 56 0.07 17.43 -10.09
C ALA A 56 -0.09 16.01 -9.53
N GLY A 57 -0.72 15.10 -10.27
CA GLY A 57 -0.81 13.70 -9.85
C GLY A 57 0.54 12.98 -9.88
N GLY A 58 1.34 13.20 -10.92
CA GLY A 58 2.69 12.65 -11.07
C GLY A 58 3.65 13.05 -9.94
N ALA A 59 3.50 14.24 -9.35
CA ALA A 59 4.34 14.71 -8.25
C ALA A 59 4.45 13.71 -7.08
N LEU A 60 3.36 13.00 -6.77
CA LEU A 60 3.33 11.98 -5.72
C LEU A 60 3.66 10.58 -6.24
N ILE A 61 3.20 10.22 -7.46
CA ILE A 61 3.46 8.90 -8.05
C ILE A 61 4.95 8.71 -8.35
N ASP A 62 5.58 9.71 -8.96
CA ASP A 62 7.00 9.68 -9.33
C ASP A 62 7.92 9.69 -8.10
N ASN A 63 7.37 10.04 -6.93
CA ASN A 63 8.08 10.09 -5.65
C ASN A 63 7.52 9.12 -4.60
N MET A 64 6.76 8.11 -5.03
CA MET A 64 6.07 7.20 -4.12
C MET A 64 7.02 6.45 -3.18
N GLN A 65 8.24 6.14 -3.64
CA GLN A 65 9.31 5.59 -2.81
C GLN A 65 9.59 6.44 -1.56
N ILE A 66 9.59 7.77 -1.66
CA ILE A 66 9.79 8.68 -0.52
C ILE A 66 8.58 8.64 0.42
N LEU A 67 7.37 8.57 -0.13
CA LEU A 67 6.17 8.39 0.69
C LEU A 67 6.27 7.11 1.53
N PHE A 68 6.71 6.00 0.93
CA PHE A 68 6.95 4.74 1.65
C PHE A 68 8.07 4.86 2.69
N VAL A 69 9.17 5.56 2.40
CA VAL A 69 10.24 5.82 3.38
C VAL A 69 9.67 6.46 4.64
N ILE A 70 8.93 7.56 4.47
CA ILE A 70 8.37 8.34 5.59
C ILE A 70 7.29 7.52 6.31
N GLY A 71 6.34 6.97 5.55
CA GLY A 71 5.19 6.24 6.08
C GLY A 71 5.58 5.00 6.88
N VAL A 72 6.53 4.22 6.36
CA VAL A 72 7.07 3.04 7.07
C VAL A 72 7.90 3.47 8.28
N ALA A 73 8.75 4.49 8.15
CA ALA A 73 9.57 4.93 9.28
C ALA A 73 8.72 5.38 10.48
N VAL A 74 7.71 6.21 10.23
CA VAL A 74 6.79 6.69 11.28
C VAL A 74 5.90 5.56 11.78
N GLY A 75 5.29 4.78 10.88
CA GLY A 75 4.35 3.73 11.27
C GLY A 75 5.00 2.55 12.01
N MET A 76 6.31 2.34 11.83
CA MET A 76 7.08 1.30 12.53
C MET A 76 7.77 1.78 13.80
N ALA A 77 7.86 3.10 14.04
CA ALA A 77 8.39 3.66 15.27
C ALA A 77 7.54 3.27 16.49
N ASP A 78 8.17 3.22 17.67
CA ASP A 78 7.49 2.88 18.92
C ASP A 78 6.68 4.06 19.49
N GLU A 79 6.98 5.28 19.05
CA GLU A 79 6.35 6.51 19.50
C GLU A 79 6.00 7.42 18.31
N PRO A 80 4.92 8.22 18.41
CA PRO A 80 4.54 9.18 17.39
C PRO A 80 5.51 10.38 17.43
N ASP A 81 6.56 10.29 16.61
CA ASP A 81 7.61 11.31 16.51
C ASP A 81 8.03 11.51 15.05
N GLY A 82 8.49 12.71 14.69
CA GLY A 82 8.97 13.03 13.35
C GLY A 82 10.43 12.61 13.07
N THR A 83 11.22 12.37 14.12
CA THR A 83 12.61 11.88 14.04
C THR A 83 12.77 10.62 13.19
N PRO A 84 11.95 9.55 13.33
CA PRO A 84 12.06 8.38 12.46
C PRO A 84 11.87 8.73 10.98
N ALA A 85 10.99 9.67 10.63
CA ALA A 85 10.81 10.11 9.23
C ALA A 85 12.10 10.73 8.68
N LEU A 86 12.71 11.65 9.45
CA LEU A 86 13.98 12.27 9.07
C LEU A 86 15.10 11.23 8.94
N ALA A 87 15.14 10.25 9.84
CA ALA A 87 16.10 9.16 9.80
C ALA A 87 15.90 8.24 8.59
N GLY A 88 14.65 7.92 8.26
CA GLY A 88 14.30 7.18 7.04
C GLY A 88 14.71 7.96 5.79
N LEU A 89 14.45 9.26 5.73
CA LEU A 89 14.85 10.11 4.61
C LEU A 89 16.39 10.20 4.49
N ALA A 90 17.11 10.34 5.60
CA ALA A 90 18.57 10.30 5.61
C ALA A 90 19.08 8.95 5.07
N SER A 91 18.46 7.84 5.48
CA SER A 91 18.76 6.50 4.94
C SER A 91 18.52 6.45 3.43
N TRP A 92 17.38 6.95 2.97
CA TRP A 92 17.03 7.00 1.55
C TRP A 92 18.08 7.75 0.74
N LEU A 93 18.39 8.99 1.11
CA LEU A 93 19.38 9.80 0.40
C LEU A 93 20.76 9.13 0.35
N MET A 94 21.17 8.48 1.45
CA MET A 94 22.43 7.74 1.50
C MET A 94 22.45 6.55 0.53
N VAL A 95 21.39 5.74 0.53
CA VAL A 95 21.26 4.59 -0.39
C VAL A 95 21.24 5.06 -1.85
N GLN A 96 20.46 6.11 -2.15
CA GLN A 96 20.36 6.65 -3.50
C GLN A 96 21.67 7.19 -4.04
N GLN A 97 22.46 7.88 -3.22
CA GLN A 97 23.76 8.38 -3.64
C GLN A 97 24.76 7.24 -3.87
N LEU A 98 24.90 6.35 -2.88
CA LEU A 98 25.90 5.27 -2.91
C LEU A 98 25.63 4.23 -3.98
N LEU A 99 24.36 3.99 -4.31
CA LEU A 99 23.94 3.02 -5.32
C LEU A 99 23.53 3.66 -6.66
N SER A 100 23.80 4.96 -6.83
CA SER A 100 23.63 5.61 -8.13
C SER A 100 24.53 4.96 -9.18
N THR A 101 24.05 4.89 -10.43
CA THR A 101 24.81 4.26 -11.51
C THR A 101 26.20 4.87 -11.67
N GLY A 102 26.37 6.18 -11.50
CA GLY A 102 27.67 6.85 -11.56
C GLY A 102 28.66 6.39 -10.47
N VAL A 103 28.21 6.29 -9.21
CA VAL A 103 29.05 5.80 -8.10
C VAL A 103 29.36 4.32 -8.28
N VAL A 104 28.34 3.52 -8.59
CA VAL A 104 28.49 2.08 -8.76
C VAL A 104 29.42 1.73 -9.92
N SER A 105 29.28 2.38 -11.07
CA SER A 105 30.16 2.14 -12.23
C SER A 105 31.61 2.54 -11.95
N THR A 106 31.84 3.49 -11.04
CA THR A 106 33.19 3.87 -10.58
C THR A 106 33.80 2.80 -9.68
N ILE A 107 33.01 2.23 -8.76
CA ILE A 107 33.47 1.20 -7.81
C ILE A 107 33.59 -0.18 -8.47
N MET A 108 32.68 -0.48 -9.41
CA MET A 108 32.59 -1.72 -10.16
C MET A 108 32.59 -1.41 -11.66
N PRO A 109 33.77 -1.26 -12.30
CA PRO A 109 33.89 -0.83 -13.70
C PRO A 109 33.19 -1.71 -14.73
N ASN A 110 32.82 -2.94 -14.37
CA ASN A 110 32.07 -3.86 -15.24
C ASN A 110 30.56 -3.54 -15.28
N VAL A 111 30.05 -2.71 -14.37
CA VAL A 111 28.68 -2.21 -14.41
C VAL A 111 28.63 -1.06 -15.41
N VAL A 112 28.35 -1.40 -16.67
CA VAL A 112 28.27 -0.43 -17.77
C VAL A 112 26.87 -0.39 -18.37
N GLU A 113 26.54 0.72 -19.01
CA GLU A 113 25.26 0.91 -19.68
C GLU A 113 24.98 -0.23 -20.67
N GLY A 114 23.74 -0.74 -20.67
CA GLY A 114 23.32 -1.91 -21.44
C GLY A 114 23.44 -3.25 -20.70
N THR A 115 24.07 -3.31 -19.53
CA THR A 115 24.08 -4.52 -18.69
C THR A 115 22.85 -4.60 -17.77
N THR A 116 22.47 -5.82 -17.36
CA THR A 116 21.39 -6.05 -16.39
C THR A 116 21.71 -5.42 -15.05
N GLU A 117 22.96 -5.44 -14.65
CA GLU A 117 23.48 -4.84 -13.42
C GLU A 117 23.28 -3.31 -13.45
N TYR A 118 23.64 -2.65 -14.55
CA TYR A 118 23.42 -1.22 -14.71
C TYR A 118 21.93 -0.86 -14.68
N LEU A 119 21.09 -1.66 -15.35
CA LEU A 119 19.63 -1.51 -15.29
C LEU A 119 19.08 -1.68 -13.86
N ALA A 120 19.62 -2.62 -13.08
CA ALA A 120 19.23 -2.78 -11.69
C ALA A 120 19.48 -1.48 -10.92
N PHE A 121 20.68 -0.90 -11.01
CA PHE A 121 21.00 0.33 -10.30
C PHE A 121 20.29 1.57 -10.86
N SER A 122 20.00 1.65 -12.16
CA SER A 122 19.18 2.73 -12.72
C SER A 122 17.73 2.69 -12.22
N LYS A 123 17.28 1.53 -11.74
CA LYS A 123 15.97 1.29 -11.12
C LYS A 123 16.04 1.09 -9.60
N ILE A 124 17.14 1.50 -8.94
CA ILE A 124 17.26 1.44 -7.48
C ILE A 124 16.19 2.28 -6.78
N SER A 125 15.76 3.37 -7.42
CA SER A 125 14.69 4.24 -6.95
C SER A 125 13.31 3.57 -7.05
N ASN A 126 12.98 2.70 -6.10
CA ASN A 126 11.69 1.99 -6.12
C ASN A 126 11.10 1.81 -4.70
N PRO A 127 9.79 1.51 -4.59
CA PRO A 127 9.12 1.38 -3.29
C PRO A 127 9.70 0.31 -2.36
N PHE A 128 10.27 -0.78 -2.88
CA PHE A 128 10.92 -1.79 -2.04
C PHE A 128 12.13 -1.21 -1.30
N ILE A 129 13.00 -0.47 -2.00
CA ILE A 129 14.13 0.23 -1.38
C ILE A 129 13.63 1.33 -0.42
N GLY A 130 12.51 1.98 -0.76
CA GLY A 130 11.85 2.94 0.12
C GLY A 130 11.39 2.33 1.45
N ILE A 131 10.72 1.17 1.40
CA ILE A 131 10.30 0.40 2.59
C ILE A 131 11.52 -0.01 3.42
N LEU A 132 12.59 -0.50 2.77
CA LEU A 132 13.84 -0.86 3.46
C LEU A 132 14.45 0.33 4.20
N CYS A 133 14.54 1.49 3.54
CA CYS A 133 15.06 2.72 4.16
C CYS A 133 14.16 3.22 5.29
N GLY A 134 12.83 3.11 5.14
CA GLY A 134 11.89 3.40 6.21
C GLY A 134 12.08 2.50 7.42
N LEU A 135 12.31 1.19 7.21
CA LEU A 135 12.62 0.24 8.28
C LEU A 135 13.95 0.56 8.98
N ILE A 136 14.99 0.98 8.24
CA ILE A 136 16.25 1.45 8.82
C ILE A 136 16.00 2.70 9.70
N GLY A 137 15.19 3.65 9.23
CA GLY A 137 14.81 4.83 9.99
C GLY A 137 14.07 4.49 11.29
N ALA A 138 13.06 3.64 11.21
CA ALA A 138 12.30 3.17 12.37
C ALA A 138 13.18 2.40 13.37
N PHE A 139 14.01 1.48 12.87
CA PHE A 139 14.96 0.72 13.69
C PHE A 139 15.92 1.65 14.42
N SER A 140 16.49 2.62 13.71
CA SER A 140 17.42 3.59 14.27
C SER A 140 16.75 4.41 15.37
N TYR A 141 15.51 4.84 15.16
CA TYR A 141 14.75 5.57 16.17
C TYR A 141 14.51 4.71 17.42
N ASN A 142 13.93 3.52 17.24
CA ASN A 142 13.59 2.63 18.35
C ASN A 142 14.82 2.23 19.16
N ARG A 143 15.96 2.04 18.49
CA ARG A 143 17.21 1.59 19.12
C ARG A 143 18.01 2.72 19.79
N PHE A 144 18.01 3.92 19.22
CA PHE A 144 18.96 4.98 19.58
C PHE A 144 18.34 6.28 20.08
N LYS A 145 17.02 6.43 20.12
CA LYS A 145 16.35 7.66 20.63
C LYS A 145 16.78 8.10 22.03
N ASN A 146 17.28 7.18 22.85
CA ASN A 146 17.75 7.41 24.22
C ASN A 146 19.26 7.24 24.40
N MET A 147 20.04 7.20 23.30
CA MET A 147 21.50 7.02 23.34
C MET A 147 22.18 8.21 24.03
N GLN A 148 23.11 7.94 24.95
CA GLN A 148 23.94 8.96 25.58
C GLN A 148 25.38 8.82 25.08
N LEU A 149 25.90 9.89 24.49
CA LEU A 149 27.30 9.99 24.05
C LEU A 149 28.14 10.67 25.13
N PRO A 150 29.48 10.50 25.10
CA PRO A 150 30.39 11.22 26.00
C PRO A 150 30.21 12.74 25.92
N ASP A 151 30.59 13.46 26.98
CA ASP A 151 30.29 14.90 27.15
C ASP A 151 30.69 15.78 25.96
N PHE A 152 31.85 15.52 25.34
CA PHE A 152 32.31 16.27 24.17
C PHE A 152 31.45 16.05 22.90
N LEU A 153 30.59 15.03 22.88
CA LEU A 153 29.60 14.74 21.83
C LEU A 153 28.16 14.84 22.34
N ALA A 154 27.92 15.34 23.55
CA ALA A 154 26.59 15.33 24.18
C ALA A 154 25.52 16.05 23.35
N PHE A 155 25.91 17.02 22.52
CA PHE A 155 25.01 17.68 21.57
C PHE A 155 24.28 16.69 20.64
N PHE A 156 24.95 15.61 20.25
CA PHE A 156 24.42 14.60 19.33
C PHE A 156 23.63 13.50 20.04
N SER A 157 23.52 13.49 21.36
CA SER A 157 22.79 12.46 22.11
C SER A 157 21.28 12.44 21.84
N GLY A 158 20.65 11.33 22.20
CA GLY A 158 19.21 11.12 22.12
C GLY A 158 18.68 11.08 20.69
N LYS A 159 17.53 11.71 20.45
CA LYS A 159 16.86 11.74 19.13
C LYS A 159 17.73 12.33 18.02
N ARG A 160 18.68 13.22 18.35
CA ARG A 160 19.61 13.82 17.38
C ARG A 160 20.57 12.80 16.78
N PHE A 161 20.93 11.76 17.54
CA PHE A 161 21.80 10.69 17.06
C PHE A 161 21.11 9.80 16.03
N VAL A 162 19.78 9.74 16.04
CA VAL A 162 19.01 8.76 15.27
C VAL A 162 19.27 8.88 13.76
N ALA A 163 19.25 10.09 13.21
CA ALA A 163 19.51 10.30 11.78
C ALA A 163 20.96 9.96 11.40
N MET A 164 21.93 10.23 12.29
CA MET A 164 23.33 9.85 12.10
C MET A 164 23.49 8.33 12.09
N ALA A 165 22.87 7.64 13.05
CA ALA A 165 22.87 6.19 13.13
C ALA A 165 22.23 5.56 11.87
N ALA A 166 21.10 6.09 11.42
CA ALA A 166 20.44 5.65 10.20
C ALA A 166 21.39 5.79 9.00
N ALA A 167 22.01 6.96 8.80
CA ALA A 167 22.95 7.18 7.71
C ALA A 167 24.12 6.17 7.71
N VAL A 168 24.72 5.89 8.88
CA VAL A 168 25.81 4.90 9.01
C VAL A 168 25.32 3.49 8.71
N ILE A 169 24.15 3.09 9.23
CA ILE A 169 23.54 1.79 8.94
C ILE A 169 23.26 1.67 7.44
N SER A 170 22.84 2.75 6.79
CA SER A 170 22.57 2.79 5.36
C SER A 170 23.82 2.64 4.51
N ILE A 171 25.00 3.07 4.98
CA ILE A 171 26.27 2.77 4.29
C ILE A 171 26.48 1.26 4.24
N VAL A 172 26.30 0.58 5.38
CA VAL A 172 26.43 -0.88 5.45
C VAL A 172 25.36 -1.56 4.59
N ALA A 173 24.12 -1.09 4.64
CA ALA A 173 23.03 -1.60 3.80
C ALA A 173 23.33 -1.42 2.30
N SER A 174 23.89 -0.28 1.89
CA SER A 174 24.32 -0.03 0.52
C SER A 174 25.43 -0.98 0.08
N VAL A 175 26.43 -1.25 0.92
CA VAL A 175 27.46 -2.26 0.59
C VAL A 175 26.84 -3.64 0.36
N VAL A 176 25.84 -4.03 1.16
CA VAL A 176 25.12 -5.29 0.93
C VAL A 176 24.31 -5.24 -0.37
N LEU A 177 23.56 -4.17 -0.60
CA LEU A 177 22.74 -3.98 -1.79
C LEU A 177 23.57 -3.91 -3.07
N LEU A 178 24.82 -3.46 -3.02
CA LEU A 178 25.77 -3.49 -4.13
C LEU A 178 25.86 -4.87 -4.79
N PHE A 179 25.75 -5.94 -3.98
CA PHE A 179 25.82 -7.33 -4.45
C PHE A 179 24.45 -7.98 -4.53
N VAL A 180 23.55 -7.69 -3.59
CA VAL A 180 22.25 -8.35 -3.49
C VAL A 180 21.24 -7.80 -4.50
N TRP A 181 21.23 -6.49 -4.74
CA TRP A 181 20.23 -5.87 -5.60
C TRP A 181 20.31 -6.34 -7.06
N PRO A 182 21.49 -6.43 -7.70
CA PRO A 182 21.60 -6.99 -9.05
C PRO A 182 21.10 -8.44 -9.15
N LEU A 183 21.28 -9.26 -8.11
CA LEU A 183 20.76 -10.62 -8.09
C LEU A 183 19.22 -10.65 -8.00
N VAL A 184 18.64 -9.82 -7.15
CA VAL A 184 17.18 -9.70 -6.99
C VAL A 184 16.55 -9.18 -8.28
N PHE A 185 17.07 -8.07 -8.83
CA PHE A 185 16.58 -7.49 -10.07
C PHE A 185 16.82 -8.42 -11.26
N GLY A 186 17.99 -9.05 -11.33
CA GLY A 186 18.32 -10.07 -12.33
C GLY A 186 17.37 -11.27 -12.26
N GLY A 187 16.92 -11.67 -11.08
CA GLY A 187 15.86 -12.66 -10.89
C GLY A 187 14.52 -12.23 -11.49
N LEU A 188 14.12 -10.95 -11.33
CA LEU A 188 12.92 -10.41 -11.98
C LEU A 188 13.07 -10.34 -13.51
N VAL A 189 14.24 -9.97 -14.00
CA VAL A 189 14.55 -9.96 -15.44
C VAL A 189 14.53 -11.39 -16.00
N ALA A 190 15.08 -12.37 -15.30
CA ALA A 190 15.05 -13.77 -15.68
C ALA A 190 13.62 -14.33 -15.69
N LEU A 191 12.81 -13.97 -14.68
CA LEU A 191 11.38 -14.27 -14.67
C LEU A 191 10.68 -13.64 -15.88
N GLY A 192 10.99 -12.38 -16.18
CA GLY A 192 10.47 -11.67 -17.35
C GLY A 192 10.77 -12.40 -18.66
N LYS A 193 12.05 -12.66 -18.93
CA LYS A 193 12.52 -13.38 -20.12
C LYS A 193 11.99 -14.81 -20.21
N GLY A 194 11.78 -15.49 -19.08
CA GLY A 194 11.20 -16.84 -19.05
C GLY A 194 9.69 -16.86 -19.36
N ILE A 195 9.00 -15.75 -19.08
CA ILE A 195 7.57 -15.57 -19.34
C ILE A 195 7.34 -14.97 -20.75
N GLU A 196 8.29 -14.18 -21.23
CA GLU A 196 8.29 -13.58 -22.56
C GLU A 196 8.09 -14.67 -23.63
N GLY A 197 7.12 -14.45 -24.53
CA GLY A 197 6.79 -15.42 -25.58
C GLY A 197 5.80 -16.53 -25.17
N MET A 198 5.41 -16.66 -23.90
CA MET A 198 4.41 -17.67 -23.47
C MET A 198 2.94 -17.29 -23.79
N GLY A 199 2.71 -16.22 -24.54
CA GLY A 199 1.36 -15.78 -24.95
C GLY A 199 0.42 -15.54 -23.75
N ALA A 200 -0.82 -16.03 -23.85
CA ALA A 200 -1.85 -15.86 -22.83
C ALA A 200 -1.39 -16.32 -21.43
N PHE A 201 -0.76 -17.49 -21.36
CA PHE A 201 -0.27 -18.07 -20.11
C PHE A 201 0.80 -17.19 -19.47
N GLY A 202 1.69 -16.62 -20.29
CA GLY A 202 2.70 -15.68 -19.82
C GLY A 202 2.11 -14.42 -19.21
N ALA A 203 1.11 -13.82 -19.86
CA ALA A 203 0.38 -12.68 -19.31
C ALA A 203 -0.29 -13.02 -17.97
N GLY A 204 -0.85 -14.23 -17.85
CA GLY A 204 -1.40 -14.74 -16.60
C GLY A 204 -0.38 -14.88 -15.47
N LEU A 205 0.79 -15.46 -15.75
CA LEU A 205 1.88 -15.57 -14.78
C LEU A 205 2.38 -14.20 -14.34
N TYR A 206 2.53 -13.27 -15.29
CA TYR A 206 2.89 -11.89 -14.98
C TYR A 206 1.89 -11.27 -13.98
N ALA A 207 0.59 -11.32 -14.26
CA ALA A 207 -0.41 -10.73 -13.37
C ALA A 207 -0.45 -11.42 -11.99
N PHE A 208 -0.25 -12.74 -11.94
CA PHE A 208 -0.13 -13.48 -10.70
C PHE A 208 1.06 -13.00 -9.84
N PHE A 209 2.27 -12.97 -10.40
CA PHE A 209 3.46 -12.52 -9.68
C PHE A 209 3.40 -11.03 -9.34
N ASN A 210 2.83 -10.22 -10.24
CA ASN A 210 2.60 -8.82 -9.99
C ASN A 210 1.79 -8.60 -8.71
N ARG A 211 0.68 -9.34 -8.52
CA ARG A 211 -0.08 -9.26 -7.28
C ARG A 211 0.72 -9.78 -6.09
N LEU A 212 1.35 -10.96 -6.18
CA LEU A 212 2.12 -11.53 -5.07
C LEU A 212 3.25 -10.64 -4.54
N LEU A 213 3.80 -9.75 -5.36
CA LEU A 213 4.90 -8.86 -5.00
C LEU A 213 4.47 -7.52 -4.37
N ILE A 214 3.17 -7.24 -4.27
CA ILE A 214 2.65 -6.00 -3.63
C ILE A 214 3.05 -5.86 -2.16
N PRO A 215 3.00 -6.89 -1.29
CA PRO A 215 3.27 -6.74 0.14
C PRO A 215 4.66 -6.19 0.45
N ILE A 216 5.59 -6.30 -0.50
CA ILE A 216 6.98 -5.82 -0.40
C ILE A 216 7.29 -4.72 -1.42
N GLY A 217 6.30 -4.21 -2.17
CA GLY A 217 6.49 -3.16 -3.17
C GLY A 217 7.26 -3.58 -4.44
N MET A 218 7.63 -4.86 -4.57
CA MET A 218 8.46 -5.37 -5.67
C MET A 218 7.72 -5.47 -7.00
N HIS A 219 6.39 -5.37 -6.99
CA HIS A 219 5.59 -5.36 -8.20
C HIS A 219 5.93 -4.18 -9.13
N HIS A 220 6.37 -3.03 -8.60
CA HIS A 220 6.88 -1.92 -9.44
C HIS A 220 8.19 -2.27 -10.14
N ALA A 221 9.07 -3.03 -9.49
CA ALA A 221 10.28 -3.53 -10.13
C ALA A 221 9.94 -4.55 -11.23
N LEU A 222 8.94 -5.42 -11.00
CA LEU A 222 8.42 -6.32 -12.03
C LEU A 222 7.76 -5.54 -13.19
N ASN A 223 6.99 -4.49 -12.89
CA ASN A 223 6.40 -3.60 -13.90
C ASN A 223 7.48 -3.02 -14.81
N ASN A 224 8.63 -2.63 -14.27
CA ASN A 224 9.75 -2.17 -15.10
C ASN A 224 10.18 -3.17 -16.16
N VAL A 225 10.10 -4.47 -15.87
CA VAL A 225 10.49 -5.53 -16.80
C VAL A 225 9.51 -5.64 -17.98
N PHE A 226 8.21 -5.48 -17.76
CA PHE A 226 7.18 -5.73 -18.77
C PHE A 226 6.60 -4.46 -19.42
N TRP A 227 6.34 -3.43 -18.61
CA TRP A 227 5.69 -2.19 -19.05
C TRP A 227 6.65 -1.22 -19.71
N PHE A 228 7.92 -1.27 -19.34
CA PHE A 228 8.99 -0.43 -19.88
C PHE A 228 10.03 -1.28 -20.61
N ASP A 229 10.84 -0.65 -21.45
CA ASP A 229 11.81 -1.34 -22.31
C ASP A 229 13.07 -1.79 -21.53
N THR A 230 12.89 -2.78 -20.65
CA THR A 230 13.98 -3.37 -19.85
C THR A 230 14.51 -4.66 -20.47
N ILE A 231 13.65 -5.42 -21.17
CA ILE A 231 14.03 -6.69 -21.82
C ILE A 231 13.71 -6.72 -23.33
N GLY A 232 13.46 -5.58 -23.97
CA GLY A 232 13.00 -5.52 -25.37
C GLY A 232 11.47 -5.53 -25.52
N LEU A 233 10.74 -5.36 -24.42
CA LEU A 233 9.27 -5.22 -24.39
C LEU A 233 8.87 -3.72 -24.32
N GLY A 234 8.23 -3.30 -23.23
CA GLY A 234 7.65 -1.97 -23.12
C GLY A 234 6.17 -1.92 -23.46
N ASP A 235 5.36 -2.81 -22.86
CA ASP A 235 3.93 -2.93 -23.18
C ASP A 235 3.18 -1.60 -22.99
N LEU A 236 3.44 -0.90 -21.88
CA LEU A 236 2.84 0.39 -21.57
C LEU A 236 3.40 1.50 -22.47
N THR A 237 4.73 1.55 -22.63
CA THR A 237 5.41 2.57 -23.47
C THR A 237 4.92 2.52 -24.91
N ASN A 238 4.86 1.33 -25.51
CA ASN A 238 4.43 1.18 -26.90
C ASN A 238 2.92 1.44 -27.07
N PHE A 239 2.08 1.05 -26.10
CA PHE A 239 0.64 1.31 -26.14
C PHE A 239 0.33 2.81 -26.19
N TRP A 240 1.03 3.60 -25.37
CA TRP A 240 0.86 5.05 -25.34
C TRP A 240 1.57 5.80 -26.47
N ALA A 241 2.61 5.20 -27.05
CA ALA A 241 3.23 5.70 -28.28
C ALA A 241 2.31 5.56 -29.52
N GLY A 242 1.08 5.07 -29.37
CA GLY A 242 0.11 4.92 -30.46
C GLY A 242 0.39 3.73 -31.38
N LYS A 243 1.31 2.84 -30.98
CA LYS A 243 1.56 1.59 -31.70
C LYS A 243 0.41 0.62 -31.53
N THR A 244 0.39 -0.41 -32.36
CA THR A 244 -0.56 -1.53 -32.35
C THR A 244 0.19 -2.86 -32.21
N SER A 245 -0.53 -3.97 -32.10
CA SER A 245 0.08 -5.30 -32.16
C SER A 245 0.77 -5.61 -33.51
N ALA A 246 0.58 -4.78 -34.54
CA ALA A 246 1.31 -4.91 -35.81
C ALA A 246 2.73 -4.33 -35.75
N ASP A 247 3.02 -3.46 -34.77
CA ASP A 247 4.28 -2.73 -34.65
C ASP A 247 5.28 -3.40 -33.68
N VAL A 248 4.86 -4.47 -33.02
CA VAL A 248 5.64 -5.20 -31.99
C VAL A 248 5.48 -6.71 -32.16
N SER A 249 6.35 -7.50 -31.52
CA SER A 249 6.37 -8.97 -31.64
C SER A 249 5.42 -9.71 -30.68
N TRP A 250 4.67 -8.98 -29.85
CA TRP A 250 3.72 -9.53 -28.88
C TRP A 250 2.31 -8.93 -29.03
N SER A 251 1.33 -9.45 -28.31
CA SER A 251 0.00 -8.85 -28.29
C SER A 251 0.00 -7.62 -27.38
N LEU A 252 0.21 -6.45 -27.97
CA LEU A 252 0.31 -5.17 -27.27
C LEU A 252 -0.89 -4.94 -26.34
N GLY A 253 -0.63 -4.62 -25.08
CA GLY A 253 -1.59 -4.45 -23.99
C GLY A 253 -1.90 -5.73 -23.20
N MET A 254 -1.29 -6.87 -23.52
CA MET A 254 -1.53 -8.14 -22.82
C MET A 254 -1.09 -8.14 -21.36
N TYR A 255 -0.10 -7.33 -20.98
CA TYR A 255 0.37 -7.23 -19.60
C TYR A 255 -0.32 -6.08 -18.83
N MET A 256 -1.41 -5.53 -19.38
CA MET A 256 -2.22 -4.46 -18.75
C MET A 256 -3.71 -4.82 -18.68
N SER A 257 -4.25 -5.42 -19.73
CA SER A 257 -5.70 -5.56 -19.92
C SER A 257 -6.39 -6.40 -18.84
N GLY A 258 -5.69 -7.40 -18.30
CA GLY A 258 -6.24 -8.32 -17.29
C GLY A 258 -6.59 -7.68 -15.95
N PHE A 259 -6.00 -6.52 -15.64
CA PHE A 259 -6.26 -5.83 -14.37
C PHE A 259 -7.64 -5.18 -14.35
N PHE A 260 -8.17 -4.71 -15.49
CA PHE A 260 -9.45 -3.98 -15.56
C PHE A 260 -10.65 -4.74 -14.96
N PRO A 261 -11.00 -5.95 -15.43
CA PRO A 261 -12.15 -6.67 -14.88
C PRO A 261 -11.94 -7.02 -13.39
N CYS A 262 -10.72 -7.29 -12.97
CA CYS A 262 -10.40 -7.61 -11.58
C CYS A 262 -10.51 -6.38 -10.67
N MET A 263 -9.90 -5.25 -11.01
CA MET A 263 -9.91 -4.04 -10.19
C MET A 263 -11.29 -3.37 -10.17
N MET A 264 -11.95 -3.33 -11.32
CA MET A 264 -13.26 -2.69 -11.44
C MET A 264 -14.40 -3.55 -10.89
N PHE A 265 -14.36 -4.87 -11.02
CA PHE A 265 -15.54 -5.70 -10.66
C PHE A 265 -15.20 -6.84 -9.70
N GLY A 266 -14.02 -7.45 -9.86
CA GLY A 266 -13.53 -8.47 -8.94
C GLY A 266 -13.32 -7.96 -7.51
N VAL A 267 -12.63 -6.83 -7.33
CA VAL A 267 -12.34 -6.24 -6.02
C VAL A 267 -13.63 -5.81 -5.29
N PRO A 268 -14.56 -5.05 -5.91
CA PRO A 268 -15.85 -4.78 -5.28
C PRO A 268 -16.65 -6.03 -4.91
N ALA A 269 -16.60 -7.08 -5.73
CA ALA A 269 -17.26 -8.34 -5.43
C ALA A 269 -16.61 -9.12 -4.28
N ALA A 270 -15.28 -9.14 -4.20
CA ALA A 270 -14.54 -9.71 -3.08
C ALA A 270 -14.81 -8.92 -1.78
N ALA A 271 -14.87 -7.59 -1.86
CA ALA A 271 -15.31 -6.73 -0.75
C ALA A 271 -16.74 -7.08 -0.31
N ALA A 272 -17.68 -7.25 -1.24
CA ALA A 272 -19.03 -7.68 -0.94
C ALA A 272 -19.08 -9.06 -0.27
N ALA A 273 -18.25 -10.02 -0.70
CA ALA A 273 -18.14 -11.33 -0.07
C ALA A 273 -17.58 -11.25 1.36
N MET A 274 -16.57 -10.41 1.60
CA MET A 274 -16.05 -10.15 2.95
C MET A 274 -17.09 -9.50 3.86
N ILE A 275 -17.86 -8.53 3.36
CA ILE A 275 -18.96 -7.91 4.12
C ILE A 275 -20.06 -8.93 4.40
N ALA A 276 -20.42 -9.77 3.42
CA ALA A 276 -21.47 -10.78 3.57
C ALA A 276 -21.10 -11.85 4.61
N THR A 277 -19.80 -12.13 4.76
CA THR A 277 -19.27 -13.09 5.74
C THR A 277 -18.86 -12.43 7.06
N ALA A 278 -18.82 -11.11 7.17
CA ALA A 278 -18.47 -10.43 8.42
C ALA A 278 -19.47 -10.72 9.56
N LYS A 279 -18.94 -10.86 10.78
CA LYS A 279 -19.72 -10.85 12.03
C LYS A 279 -20.19 -9.42 12.30
N ASN A 280 -19.26 -8.45 12.28
CA ASN A 280 -19.56 -7.02 12.32
C ASN A 280 -19.63 -6.42 10.90
N LYS A 281 -20.78 -6.58 10.25
CA LYS A 281 -21.02 -6.10 8.88
C LYS A 281 -20.85 -4.59 8.71
N LYS A 282 -21.21 -3.80 9.74
CA LYS A 282 -21.11 -2.34 9.69
C LYS A 282 -19.66 -1.89 9.68
N ALA A 283 -18.81 -2.47 10.53
CA ALA A 283 -17.38 -2.20 10.55
C ALA A 283 -16.72 -2.63 9.23
N ALA A 284 -17.03 -3.84 8.75
CA ALA A 284 -16.53 -4.33 7.47
C ALA A 284 -16.94 -3.42 6.30
N ALA A 285 -18.21 -3.03 6.22
CA ALA A 285 -18.73 -2.17 5.17
C ALA A 285 -18.08 -0.77 5.18
N GLY A 286 -17.89 -0.18 6.37
CA GLY A 286 -17.27 1.14 6.51
C GLY A 286 -15.85 1.21 5.95
N LEU A 287 -15.08 0.11 6.04
CA LEU A 287 -13.75 0.00 5.44
C LEU A 287 -13.81 -0.42 3.97
N LEU A 288 -14.50 -1.53 3.67
CA LEU A 288 -14.36 -2.21 2.39
C LEU A 288 -15.04 -1.46 1.23
N ILE A 289 -16.15 -0.74 1.47
CA ILE A 289 -16.85 -0.01 0.41
C ILE A 289 -15.97 1.11 -0.16
N SER A 290 -15.31 1.90 0.68
CA SER A 290 -14.45 3.00 0.23
C SER A 290 -13.25 2.48 -0.56
N THR A 291 -12.63 1.39 -0.10
CA THR A 291 -11.52 0.75 -0.81
C THR A 291 -11.96 0.13 -2.15
N ALA A 292 -13.16 -0.44 -2.22
CA ALA A 292 -13.72 -0.98 -3.46
C ALA A 292 -14.04 0.13 -4.48
N VAL A 293 -14.60 1.26 -4.03
CA VAL A 293 -14.83 2.43 -4.89
C VAL A 293 -13.51 2.99 -5.40
N CYS A 294 -12.49 3.04 -4.53
CA CYS A 294 -11.15 3.48 -4.90
C CYS A 294 -10.53 2.59 -5.99
N ALA A 295 -10.61 1.27 -5.83
CA ALA A 295 -10.17 0.32 -6.85
C ALA A 295 -10.98 0.44 -8.14
N PHE A 296 -12.30 0.59 -8.04
CA PHE A 296 -13.18 0.76 -9.21
C PHE A 296 -12.80 1.99 -10.03
N VAL A 297 -12.73 3.15 -9.37
CA VAL A 297 -12.57 4.42 -10.05
C VAL A 297 -11.13 4.62 -10.50
N CYS A 298 -10.17 4.42 -9.58
CA CYS A 298 -8.77 4.82 -9.76
C CYS A 298 -7.83 3.65 -10.07
N GLY A 299 -8.27 2.40 -9.91
CA GLY A 299 -7.41 1.23 -10.03
C GLY A 299 -6.43 1.01 -8.87
N VAL A 300 -6.56 1.76 -7.76
CA VAL A 300 -5.71 1.60 -6.56
C VAL A 300 -6.31 0.49 -5.69
N THR A 301 -5.61 -0.64 -5.57
CA THR A 301 -6.12 -1.84 -4.89
C THR A 301 -5.53 -2.05 -3.50
N GLU A 302 -4.42 -1.40 -3.21
CA GLU A 302 -3.63 -1.57 -1.99
C GLU A 302 -4.46 -1.34 -0.71
N PRO A 303 -5.36 -0.33 -0.62
CA PRO A 303 -6.22 -0.19 0.56
C PRO A 303 -7.09 -1.42 0.84
N PHE A 304 -7.57 -2.08 -0.22
CA PHE A 304 -8.35 -3.31 -0.12
C PHE A 304 -7.45 -4.50 0.20
N GLU A 305 -6.34 -4.65 -0.53
CA GLU A 305 -5.43 -5.79 -0.35
C GLU A 305 -4.80 -5.79 1.05
N PHE A 306 -4.39 -4.62 1.56
CA PHE A 306 -3.80 -4.47 2.91
C PHE A 306 -4.80 -4.78 4.03
N SER A 307 -6.10 -4.75 3.77
CA SER A 307 -7.10 -5.10 4.78
C SER A 307 -7.12 -6.60 5.11
N PHE A 308 -6.54 -7.46 4.26
CA PHE A 308 -6.57 -8.91 4.49
C PHE A 308 -5.26 -9.66 4.18
N MET A 309 -4.34 -9.14 3.36
CA MET A 309 -3.19 -9.92 2.87
C MET A 309 -2.29 -10.50 3.97
N PHE A 310 -2.12 -9.78 5.08
CA PHE A 310 -1.26 -10.22 6.19
C PHE A 310 -2.00 -11.10 7.21
N VAL A 311 -3.33 -11.04 7.24
CA VAL A 311 -4.18 -11.81 8.18
C VAL A 311 -4.78 -13.07 7.53
N ALA A 312 -4.88 -13.09 6.21
CA ALA A 312 -5.43 -14.18 5.41
C ALA A 312 -4.57 -14.41 4.15
N PHE A 313 -3.26 -14.65 4.33
CA PHE A 313 -2.31 -14.81 3.22
C PHE A 313 -2.70 -15.91 2.20
N PRO A 314 -3.23 -17.09 2.60
CA PRO A 314 -3.68 -18.07 1.61
C PRO A 314 -4.80 -17.54 0.70
N LEU A 315 -5.73 -16.75 1.24
CA LEU A 315 -6.77 -16.08 0.45
C LEU A 315 -6.15 -15.05 -0.51
N TYR A 316 -5.06 -14.39 -0.11
CA TYR A 316 -4.31 -13.47 -0.95
C TYR A 316 -3.61 -14.16 -2.13
N VAL A 317 -3.07 -15.36 -1.94
CA VAL A 317 -2.51 -16.17 -3.03
C VAL A 317 -3.60 -16.55 -4.04
N VAL A 318 -4.78 -16.94 -3.56
CA VAL A 318 -5.93 -17.21 -4.44
C VAL A 318 -6.36 -15.95 -5.19
N TYR A 319 -6.42 -14.81 -4.52
CA TYR A 319 -6.70 -13.52 -5.14
C TYR A 319 -5.69 -13.20 -6.26
N ALA A 320 -4.40 -13.40 -6.03
CA ALA A 320 -3.39 -13.24 -7.08
C ALA A 320 -3.62 -14.21 -8.25
N ALA A 321 -3.99 -15.46 -7.98
CA ALA A 321 -4.29 -16.45 -9.02
C ALA A 321 -5.49 -16.05 -9.87
N LEU A 322 -6.54 -15.46 -9.27
CA LEU A 322 -7.67 -14.92 -10.00
C LEU A 322 -7.26 -13.82 -10.98
N TYR A 323 -6.34 -12.92 -10.61
CA TYR A 323 -5.79 -11.93 -11.55
C TYR A 323 -5.08 -12.60 -12.73
N GLY A 324 -4.29 -13.64 -12.47
CA GLY A 324 -3.65 -14.42 -13.53
C GLY A 324 -4.67 -15.06 -14.48
N ILE A 325 -5.70 -15.71 -13.94
CA ILE A 325 -6.77 -16.35 -14.72
C ILE A 325 -7.52 -15.33 -15.58
N PHE A 326 -7.98 -14.21 -15.00
CA PHE A 326 -8.67 -13.18 -15.76
C PHE A 326 -7.78 -12.54 -16.81
N THR A 327 -6.47 -12.41 -16.56
CA THR A 327 -5.53 -11.93 -17.57
C THR A 327 -5.46 -12.87 -18.78
N VAL A 328 -5.38 -14.19 -18.56
CA VAL A 328 -5.48 -15.20 -19.63
C VAL A 328 -6.81 -15.07 -20.39
N ILE A 329 -7.93 -14.88 -19.67
CA ILE A 329 -9.25 -14.72 -20.30
C ILE A 329 -9.28 -13.46 -21.18
N THR A 330 -8.82 -12.31 -20.67
CA THR A 330 -8.78 -11.06 -21.45
C THR A 330 -7.91 -11.16 -22.70
N TYR A 331 -6.84 -11.94 -22.65
CA TYR A 331 -6.03 -12.25 -23.82
C TYR A 331 -6.86 -12.94 -24.90
N TYR A 332 -7.58 -14.02 -24.57
CA TYR A 332 -8.32 -14.80 -25.56
C TYR A 332 -9.58 -14.12 -26.07
N THR A 333 -10.22 -13.25 -25.27
CA THR A 333 -11.36 -12.45 -25.74
C THR A 333 -10.94 -11.25 -26.60
N GLY A 334 -9.63 -11.02 -26.73
CA GLY A 334 -9.08 -9.88 -27.47
C GLY A 334 -9.33 -8.53 -26.82
N PHE A 335 -9.78 -8.50 -25.56
CA PHE A 335 -9.94 -7.27 -24.80
C PHE A 335 -8.57 -6.62 -24.59
N ARG A 336 -8.42 -5.41 -25.12
CA ARG A 336 -7.21 -4.58 -24.97
C ARG A 336 -7.54 -3.22 -24.45
N ALA A 337 -7.02 -2.92 -23.26
CA ALA A 337 -7.05 -1.62 -22.64
C ALA A 337 -5.69 -1.34 -21.98
N GLY A 338 -5.19 -0.13 -22.17
CA GLY A 338 -4.00 0.37 -21.47
C GLY A 338 -4.42 1.23 -20.29
N PHE A 339 -3.47 1.65 -19.46
CA PHE A 339 -3.76 2.63 -18.42
C PHE A 339 -2.67 3.66 -18.31
N SER A 340 -3.02 4.81 -17.77
CA SER A 340 -2.13 5.95 -17.55
C SER A 340 -1.55 5.93 -16.14
N PHE A 341 -2.30 5.36 -15.19
CA PHE A 341 -1.88 5.18 -13.81
C PHE A 341 -2.12 3.74 -13.32
N SER A 342 -3.35 3.24 -13.41
CA SER A 342 -3.71 1.87 -13.03
C SER A 342 -4.96 1.40 -13.80
N ALA A 343 -5.54 0.24 -13.55
CA ALA A 343 -6.65 -0.28 -14.36
C ALA A 343 -8.05 0.10 -13.84
N GLY A 344 -8.24 1.38 -13.49
CA GLY A 344 -9.51 1.92 -13.01
C GLY A 344 -10.48 2.29 -14.14
N ALA A 345 -11.72 2.62 -13.79
CA ALA A 345 -12.74 3.08 -14.73
C ALA A 345 -12.33 4.36 -15.48
N THR A 346 -11.58 5.25 -14.82
CA THR A 346 -11.00 6.42 -15.47
C THR A 346 -10.05 6.01 -16.59
N ASP A 347 -9.13 5.10 -16.31
CA ASP A 347 -8.17 4.63 -17.30
C ASP A 347 -8.84 3.85 -18.43
N LEU A 348 -9.91 3.09 -18.16
CA LEU A 348 -10.64 2.39 -19.22
C LEU A 348 -11.29 3.41 -20.17
N LEU A 349 -11.92 4.45 -19.61
CA LEU A 349 -12.55 5.49 -20.40
C LEU A 349 -11.53 6.20 -21.31
N PHE A 350 -10.37 6.57 -20.78
CA PHE A 350 -9.39 7.37 -21.50
C PHE A 350 -8.51 6.54 -22.44
N SER A 351 -8.18 5.30 -22.06
CA SER A 351 -7.37 4.41 -22.90
C SER A 351 -8.16 3.78 -24.05
N SER A 352 -9.49 3.73 -23.97
CA SER A 352 -10.36 3.10 -24.98
C SER A 352 -10.29 3.73 -26.37
N GLN A 353 -9.73 4.94 -26.48
CA GLN A 353 -9.58 5.69 -27.73
C GLN A 353 -8.21 5.49 -28.39
N LEU A 354 -7.28 4.81 -27.71
CA LEU A 354 -5.92 4.60 -28.22
C LEU A 354 -5.92 3.56 -29.35
N PRO A 355 -5.00 3.64 -30.33
CA PRO A 355 -4.96 2.73 -31.47
C PRO A 355 -4.85 1.24 -31.10
N ALA A 356 -4.17 0.91 -29.99
CA ALA A 356 -4.04 -0.45 -29.49
C ALA A 356 -5.26 -0.96 -28.72
N ALA A 357 -6.22 -0.08 -28.36
CA ALA A 357 -7.43 -0.47 -27.67
C ALA A 357 -8.29 -1.35 -28.57
N ASN A 358 -8.81 -2.45 -28.04
CA ASN A 358 -9.56 -3.43 -28.83
C ASN A 358 -10.63 -4.13 -28.00
N ASN A 359 -11.74 -4.49 -28.65
CA ASN A 359 -12.89 -5.21 -28.03
C ASN A 359 -13.32 -4.61 -26.67
N ILE A 360 -13.30 -3.28 -26.51
CA ILE A 360 -13.52 -2.61 -25.21
C ILE A 360 -14.85 -3.02 -24.55
N TRP A 361 -15.91 -3.22 -25.34
CA TRP A 361 -17.23 -3.66 -24.85
C TRP A 361 -17.22 -5.05 -24.16
N MET A 362 -16.18 -5.85 -24.41
CA MET A 362 -15.97 -7.12 -23.70
C MET A 362 -15.78 -6.92 -22.20
N ILE A 363 -15.52 -5.69 -21.72
CA ILE A 363 -15.54 -5.38 -20.29
C ILE A 363 -16.86 -5.76 -19.62
N ILE A 364 -18.01 -5.71 -20.31
CA ILE A 364 -19.32 -6.04 -19.71
C ILE A 364 -19.42 -7.52 -19.33
N PRO A 365 -19.24 -8.49 -20.26
CA PRO A 365 -19.25 -9.91 -19.87
C PRO A 365 -18.08 -10.26 -18.95
N LEU A 366 -16.90 -9.64 -19.11
CA LEU A 366 -15.76 -9.84 -18.20
C LEU A 366 -16.07 -9.33 -16.79
N ALA A 367 -16.76 -8.20 -16.65
CA ALA A 367 -17.20 -7.62 -15.38
C ALA A 367 -18.15 -8.57 -14.64
N ILE A 368 -19.15 -9.11 -15.34
CA ILE A 368 -20.10 -10.08 -14.78
C ILE A 368 -19.34 -11.33 -14.32
N GLY A 369 -18.46 -11.86 -15.16
CA GLY A 369 -17.63 -13.02 -14.81
C GLY A 369 -16.75 -12.76 -13.59
N ALA A 370 -16.03 -11.63 -13.56
CA ALA A 370 -15.16 -11.24 -12.45
C ALA A 370 -15.94 -11.06 -11.16
N ALA A 371 -17.09 -10.37 -11.21
CA ALA A 371 -17.93 -10.18 -10.03
C ALA A 371 -18.42 -11.51 -9.46
N ILE A 372 -18.93 -12.41 -10.30
CA ILE A 372 -19.42 -13.73 -9.86
C ILE A 372 -18.26 -14.54 -9.27
N VAL A 373 -17.16 -14.70 -10.00
CA VAL A 373 -16.04 -15.56 -9.59
C VAL A 373 -15.40 -15.03 -8.30
N PHE A 374 -15.07 -13.74 -8.22
CA PHE A 374 -14.46 -13.19 -7.02
C PHE A 374 -15.40 -13.30 -5.82
N PHE A 375 -16.70 -12.99 -5.97
CA PHE A 375 -17.65 -13.12 -4.87
C PHE A 375 -17.73 -14.57 -4.38
N VAL A 376 -17.97 -15.53 -5.28
CA VAL A 376 -18.17 -16.94 -4.93
C VAL A 376 -16.92 -17.53 -4.30
N VAL A 377 -15.74 -17.31 -4.90
CA VAL A 377 -14.47 -17.83 -4.40
C VAL A 377 -14.15 -17.25 -3.02
N PHE A 378 -14.25 -15.93 -2.84
CA PHE A 378 -13.99 -15.31 -1.53
C PHE A 378 -14.99 -15.80 -0.49
N TYR A 379 -16.29 -15.79 -0.81
CA TYR A 379 -17.33 -16.20 0.12
C TYR A 379 -17.14 -17.66 0.57
N ALA A 380 -16.90 -18.56 -0.38
CA ALA A 380 -16.70 -19.98 -0.11
C ALA A 380 -15.45 -20.22 0.74
N LEU A 381 -14.31 -19.63 0.37
CA LEU A 381 -13.05 -19.83 1.08
C LEU A 381 -13.07 -19.20 2.49
N ILE A 382 -13.64 -17.99 2.64
CA ILE A 382 -13.76 -17.35 3.95
C ILE A 382 -14.62 -18.21 4.89
N LYS A 383 -15.73 -18.80 4.39
CA LYS A 383 -16.56 -19.69 5.20
C LYS A 383 -15.92 -21.04 5.48
N ALA A 384 -15.26 -21.64 4.50
CA ALA A 384 -14.67 -22.97 4.63
C ALA A 384 -13.46 -22.99 5.58
N PHE A 385 -12.64 -21.94 5.55
CA PHE A 385 -11.37 -21.88 6.30
C PHE A 385 -11.37 -20.88 7.47
N ASP A 386 -12.52 -20.26 7.76
CA ASP A 386 -12.67 -19.23 8.80
C ASP A 386 -11.61 -18.11 8.72
N PHE A 387 -11.32 -17.62 7.51
CA PHE A 387 -10.35 -16.54 7.35
C PHE A 387 -10.80 -15.28 8.11
N LYS A 388 -9.87 -14.68 8.87
CA LYS A 388 -10.09 -13.48 9.70
C LYS A 388 -10.05 -12.20 8.87
N THR A 389 -10.92 -12.09 7.88
CA THR A 389 -11.11 -10.87 7.07
C THR A 389 -11.73 -9.75 7.92
N PRO A 390 -11.72 -8.48 7.46
CA PRO A 390 -12.31 -7.38 8.21
C PRO A 390 -13.74 -7.67 8.68
N GLY A 391 -14.01 -7.41 9.96
CA GLY A 391 -15.29 -7.72 10.61
C GLY A 391 -15.51 -9.19 10.99
N ARG A 392 -14.51 -10.08 10.80
CA ARG A 392 -14.49 -11.47 11.30
C ARG A 392 -13.42 -11.71 12.37
N GLU A 393 -12.77 -10.65 12.85
CA GLU A 393 -11.88 -10.70 14.01
C GLU A 393 -12.62 -11.38 15.17
N ASP A 394 -11.90 -12.18 15.96
CA ASP A 394 -12.53 -12.85 17.10
C ASP A 394 -13.08 -11.79 18.05
N GLU A 395 -14.41 -11.77 18.12
CA GLU A 395 -15.13 -10.99 19.10
C GLU A 395 -14.78 -11.62 20.45
N ASP A 396 -14.01 -10.91 21.27
CA ASP A 396 -14.18 -11.06 22.72
C ASP A 396 -15.70 -10.90 22.97
N GLU A 397 -16.34 -11.95 23.46
CA GLU A 397 -17.78 -12.04 23.71
C GLU A 397 -18.29 -10.75 24.37
N ASN A 398 -19.10 -9.97 23.64
CA ASN A 398 -20.10 -8.97 24.09
C ASN A 398 -20.27 -7.83 23.06
N THR A 399 -20.84 -8.15 21.91
CA THR A 399 -21.11 -7.22 20.80
C THR A 399 -22.53 -6.63 20.78
N ASP A 400 -23.40 -6.98 21.72
CA ASP A 400 -24.78 -6.44 21.76
C ASP A 400 -24.88 -4.98 22.23
N ALA A 401 -23.80 -4.39 22.75
CA ALA A 401 -23.78 -2.98 23.19
C ALA A 401 -23.50 -1.96 22.07
N GLU A 402 -23.10 -2.38 20.86
CA GLU A 402 -22.61 -1.47 19.79
C GLU A 402 -23.73 -0.73 19.01
N LYS A 403 -25.00 -0.86 19.39
CA LYS A 403 -26.13 -0.29 18.63
C LYS A 403 -26.63 1.10 19.04
N LYS A 404 -26.05 1.78 20.02
CA LYS A 404 -26.47 3.16 20.32
C LYS A 404 -25.27 4.05 20.66
N ILE A 405 -25.29 5.23 20.04
CA ILE A 405 -24.61 6.48 20.42
C ILE A 405 -23.47 6.88 19.46
N VAL A 406 -23.81 7.84 18.60
CA VAL A 406 -22.88 8.81 18.03
C VAL A 406 -22.47 9.72 19.18
N LEU A 407 -21.16 9.87 19.44
CA LEU A 407 -20.65 10.94 20.30
C LEU A 407 -21.18 12.29 19.76
N ALA A 408 -22.21 12.82 20.40
CA ALA A 408 -22.81 14.10 20.06
C ALA A 408 -21.88 15.28 20.38
N ASN A 409 -20.87 15.06 21.23
CA ASN A 409 -19.88 16.06 21.60
C ASN A 409 -18.54 15.81 20.90
N ASN A 410 -18.04 16.82 20.17
CA ASN A 410 -16.69 16.85 19.60
C ASN A 410 -15.60 17.22 20.63
N ASN A 411 -15.88 17.08 21.94
CA ASN A 411 -14.91 17.40 22.99
C ASN A 411 -14.09 16.16 23.37
N PHE A 412 -13.17 15.78 22.50
CA PHE A 412 -12.34 14.57 22.65
C PHE A 412 -11.43 14.61 23.87
N THR A 413 -11.01 15.80 24.31
CA THR A 413 -10.20 15.99 25.51
C THR A 413 -10.95 15.58 26.77
N GLN A 414 -12.23 15.92 26.91
CA GLN A 414 -13.03 15.49 28.06
C GLN A 414 -13.26 13.97 28.07
N VAL A 415 -13.52 13.38 26.91
CA VAL A 415 -13.66 11.92 26.77
C VAL A 415 -12.35 11.22 27.14
N ALA A 416 -11.22 11.70 26.64
CA ALA A 416 -9.90 11.18 26.96
C ALA A 416 -9.59 11.25 28.46
N ALA A 417 -9.84 12.41 29.09
CA ALA A 417 -9.63 12.59 30.53
C ALA A 417 -10.52 11.66 31.37
N GLY A 418 -11.81 11.54 31.01
CA GLY A 418 -12.75 10.65 31.68
C GLY A 418 -12.37 9.18 31.52
N VAL A 419 -11.94 8.76 30.33
CA VAL A 419 -11.46 7.40 30.07
C VAL A 419 -10.18 7.11 30.86
N LEU A 420 -9.21 8.04 30.87
CA LEU A 420 -7.96 7.87 31.61
C LEU A 420 -8.20 7.70 33.11
N ALA A 421 -9.06 8.54 33.70
CA ALA A 421 -9.44 8.41 35.11
C ALA A 421 -10.13 7.06 35.37
N ALA A 422 -11.03 6.65 34.49
CA ALA A 422 -11.81 5.43 34.65
C ALA A 422 -11.01 4.13 34.44
N VAL A 423 -9.85 4.17 33.77
CA VAL A 423 -8.92 3.02 33.70
C VAL A 423 -7.91 2.98 34.84
N GLY A 424 -8.08 3.80 35.89
CA GLY A 424 -7.18 3.84 37.06
C GLY A 424 -6.07 4.90 36.97
N GLY A 425 -6.17 5.83 36.01
CA GLY A 425 -5.23 6.94 35.85
C GLY A 425 -3.91 6.56 35.17
N LYS A 426 -3.06 7.58 34.99
CA LYS A 426 -1.74 7.45 34.33
C LYS A 426 -0.87 6.37 34.95
N GLU A 427 -0.90 6.25 36.28
CA GLU A 427 -0.10 5.26 37.01
C GLU A 427 -0.49 3.82 36.70
N ASN A 428 -1.74 3.58 36.31
CA ASN A 428 -2.22 2.25 35.95
C ASN A 428 -1.97 1.90 34.47
N VAL A 429 -1.73 2.89 33.61
CA VAL A 429 -1.51 2.69 32.17
C VAL A 429 -0.02 2.49 31.87
N LYS A 430 0.34 1.31 31.37
CA LYS A 430 1.69 1.01 30.91
C LYS A 430 1.89 1.40 29.44
N ASN A 431 0.89 1.11 28.61
CA ASN A 431 0.89 1.52 27.20
C ASN A 431 -0.56 1.66 26.72
N VAL A 432 -0.76 2.43 25.66
CA VAL A 432 -2.05 2.54 24.98
C VAL A 432 -1.84 2.58 23.47
N GLU A 433 -2.61 1.76 22.76
CA GLU A 433 -2.74 1.73 21.31
C GLU A 433 -4.21 1.91 20.94
N TYR A 434 -4.54 1.96 19.64
CA TYR A 434 -5.93 1.92 19.20
C TYR A 434 -6.11 1.04 17.95
N CYS A 435 -7.32 0.50 17.79
CA CYS A 435 -7.78 -0.12 16.55
C CYS A 435 -8.96 0.68 15.97
N ALA A 436 -9.67 0.17 14.96
CA ALA A 436 -10.72 0.92 14.25
C ALA A 436 -11.78 1.58 15.13
N THR A 437 -12.10 1.00 16.30
CA THR A 437 -13.15 1.51 17.20
C THR A 437 -12.78 1.52 18.69
N ARG A 438 -11.58 1.11 19.09
CA ARG A 438 -11.23 0.89 20.51
C ARG A 438 -9.84 1.41 20.88
N LEU A 439 -9.73 1.98 22.07
CA LEU A 439 -8.45 2.16 22.76
C LEU A 439 -8.05 0.83 23.40
N ARG A 440 -6.79 0.43 23.28
CA ARG A 440 -6.22 -0.81 23.81
C ARG A 440 -5.15 -0.44 24.83
N PHE A 441 -5.51 -0.51 26.10
CA PHE A 441 -4.62 -0.26 27.22
C PHE A 441 -3.92 -1.55 27.65
N GLU A 442 -2.60 -1.46 27.81
CA GLU A 442 -1.85 -2.35 28.68
C GLU A 442 -1.84 -1.71 30.07
N ILE A 443 -2.42 -2.40 31.06
CA ILE A 443 -2.63 -1.88 32.42
C ILE A 443 -1.91 -2.72 33.47
N LYS A 444 -1.59 -2.12 34.61
CA LYS A 444 -0.91 -2.79 35.74
C LYS A 444 -1.89 -3.53 36.65
N ASP A 445 -3.05 -2.93 36.90
CA ASP A 445 -4.09 -3.43 37.79
C ASP A 445 -5.48 -3.33 37.14
N TYR A 446 -6.07 -4.48 36.83
CA TYR A 446 -7.41 -4.55 36.25
C TYR A 446 -8.53 -4.17 37.22
N THR A 447 -8.29 -4.19 38.53
CA THR A 447 -9.33 -3.87 39.52
C THR A 447 -9.58 -2.36 39.62
N ALA A 448 -8.60 -1.54 39.23
CA ALA A 448 -8.72 -0.09 39.16
C ALA A 448 -9.53 0.42 37.96
N VAL A 449 -10.02 -0.48 37.09
CA VAL A 449 -10.86 -0.11 35.94
C VAL A 449 -12.33 -0.05 36.36
N ASP A 450 -12.94 1.13 36.26
CA ASP A 450 -14.36 1.38 36.51
C ASP A 450 -15.15 1.47 35.20
N GLU A 451 -15.91 0.42 34.90
CA GLU A 451 -16.69 0.34 33.67
C GLU A 451 -17.86 1.32 33.62
N LYS A 452 -18.43 1.68 34.78
CA LYS A 452 -19.50 2.68 34.84
C LYS A 452 -18.95 4.05 34.52
N ALA A 453 -17.79 4.39 35.06
CA ALA A 453 -17.10 5.64 34.77
C ALA A 453 -16.64 5.72 33.31
N VAL A 454 -16.17 4.62 32.72
CA VAL A 454 -15.82 4.59 31.29
C VAL A 454 -17.03 4.88 30.41
N LYS A 455 -18.20 4.28 30.71
CA LYS A 455 -19.44 4.58 29.99
C LYS A 455 -19.90 6.02 30.18
N ALA A 456 -19.77 6.56 31.40
CA ALA A 456 -20.10 7.96 31.69
C ALA A 456 -19.17 8.95 30.95
N ALA A 457 -17.93 8.57 30.67
CA ALA A 457 -16.98 9.36 29.88
C ALA A 457 -17.32 9.41 28.38
N GLY A 458 -18.35 8.69 27.92
CA GLY A 458 -18.78 8.68 26.52
C GLY A 458 -18.28 7.48 25.71
N ALA A 459 -17.63 6.51 26.35
CA ALA A 459 -17.31 5.23 25.71
C ALA A 459 -18.53 4.30 25.71
N ALA A 460 -18.62 3.40 24.72
CA ALA A 460 -19.68 2.40 24.64
C ALA A 460 -19.51 1.26 25.67
N GLY A 461 -18.28 1.00 26.11
CA GLY A 461 -18.00 -0.02 27.10
C GLY A 461 -16.52 -0.31 27.29
N VAL A 462 -16.27 -1.29 28.17
CA VAL A 462 -14.95 -1.82 28.50
C VAL A 462 -14.93 -3.30 28.19
N VAL A 463 -13.85 -3.78 27.59
CA VAL A 463 -13.55 -5.21 27.43
C VAL A 463 -12.26 -5.51 28.18
N ARG A 464 -12.21 -6.63 28.90
CA ARG A 464 -11.02 -7.06 29.68
C ARG A 464 -10.48 -8.39 29.15
N PRO A 465 -9.66 -8.39 28.08
CA PRO A 465 -9.15 -9.62 27.49
C PRO A 465 -8.21 -10.41 28.42
N SER A 466 -7.59 -9.74 29.39
CA SER A 466 -6.74 -10.37 30.40
C SER A 466 -6.57 -9.47 31.62
N LYS A 467 -5.90 -9.96 32.68
CA LYS A 467 -5.60 -9.16 33.88
C LYS A 467 -4.71 -7.94 33.65
N ASN A 468 -4.02 -7.88 32.50
CA ASN A 468 -3.10 -6.78 32.18
C ASN A 468 -3.54 -6.00 30.93
N ALA A 469 -4.74 -6.26 30.41
CA ALA A 469 -5.24 -5.62 29.21
C ALA A 469 -6.67 -5.12 29.41
N CYS A 470 -6.93 -3.88 29.03
CA CYS A 470 -8.24 -3.25 29.03
C CYS A 470 -8.47 -2.60 27.68
N GLN A 471 -9.63 -2.81 27.06
CA GLN A 471 -10.02 -2.11 25.85
C GLN A 471 -11.22 -1.24 26.13
N VAL A 472 -11.18 0.01 25.68
CA VAL A 472 -12.30 0.96 25.81
C VAL A 472 -12.88 1.23 24.43
N ILE A 473 -14.17 0.97 24.26
CA ILE A 473 -14.87 1.10 22.97
C ILE A 473 -15.30 2.55 22.77
N ILE A 474 -14.74 3.23 21.78
CA ILE A 474 -15.02 4.65 21.47
C ILE A 474 -15.83 4.81 20.18
N GLY A 475 -15.63 3.94 19.18
CA GLY A 475 -16.20 4.08 17.84
C GLY A 475 -15.22 4.68 16.82
N THR A 476 -15.69 5.03 15.62
CA THR A 476 -14.83 5.44 14.48
C THR A 476 -14.02 6.73 14.69
N LYS A 477 -14.32 7.49 15.76
CA LYS A 477 -13.58 8.70 16.17
C LYS A 477 -12.45 8.38 17.18
N VAL A 478 -12.12 7.11 17.40
CA VAL A 478 -11.14 6.66 18.40
C VAL A 478 -9.76 7.31 18.26
N GLN A 479 -9.30 7.59 17.04
CA GLN A 479 -8.03 8.28 16.81
C GLN A 479 -7.98 9.64 17.53
N PHE A 480 -9.05 10.44 17.46
CA PHE A 480 -9.08 11.76 18.09
C PHE A 480 -9.07 11.69 19.62
N VAL A 481 -9.71 10.66 20.20
CA VAL A 481 -9.66 10.42 21.66
C VAL A 481 -8.28 9.90 22.06
N TYR A 482 -7.68 9.04 21.24
CA TYR A 482 -6.31 8.54 21.45
C TYR A 482 -5.29 9.68 21.49
N ASP A 483 -5.35 10.60 20.52
CA ASP A 483 -4.42 11.72 20.40
C ASP A 483 -4.47 12.64 21.62
N GLU A 484 -5.67 12.91 22.15
CA GLU A 484 -5.85 13.68 23.39
C GLU A 484 -5.39 12.92 24.63
N LEU A 485 -5.68 11.62 24.71
CA LEU A 485 -5.28 10.77 25.83
C LEU A 485 -3.75 10.61 25.90
N LYS A 486 -3.07 10.53 24.74
CA LYS A 486 -1.61 10.52 24.62
C LYS A 486 -0.94 11.78 25.18
N LYS A 487 -1.61 12.93 25.20
CA LYS A 487 -1.08 14.17 25.81
C LYS A 487 -1.13 14.15 27.33
N MET A 488 -1.99 13.29 27.91
CA MET A 488 -2.22 13.18 29.35
C MET A 488 -1.40 12.07 30.01
N LEU A 489 -0.92 11.12 29.22
CA LEU A 489 0.03 10.06 29.58
C LEU A 489 1.46 10.51 29.36
#